data_AF-A0A836AIC8-F1
#
_entry.id   AF-A0A836AIC8-F1
#
_cell.length_a   1.000
_cell.length_b   1.000
_cell.length_c   1.000
_cell.angle_alpha   90.00
_cell.angle_beta   90.00
_cell.angle_gamma   90.00
#
_symmetry.space_group_name_H-M   'P 1'
#
loop_
_entity.id
_entity.type
_entity.pdbx_description
1 polymer ?
#
loop_
_entity_poly.entity_id
_entity_poly.type
_entity_poly.pdbx_seq_one_letter_code
_entity_poly.pdbx_strand_id
1 'polypeptide(L)'
;MEVAEPKDLQEDFVLAKRRYAELGRQKRIFNARNRVIGGDTMAWDAQVCDQNIKAATLKAREEAFAAEMRQNDKIACISENRERRDRKNLCKAINDFQQSFQSPETRREFDLSDPLALKKDRPARQSDYDAWNTISGMQKFMGEDLNFHLRKKFQEEQNREWSLQQQKERMVGRENQKCAEDLYLKTRLQFDETAKHLQNLETATRKAVCTTVKEFNMNQALESAEKKIQERKQEQEDNLAEISNLLRGDLLSENPQQAASSFGPHRVVPDRWKGMSQEQLEEIRLVQKQQVQEKLRLQEEERQRDMDWDRRRIQKARATLLFERQQQRLRRGLRRALDCSNLSLAREQLLQLRTLVVSFTRGPPTPARSSSEWGFGTATRARRDFNPIVHNCWERNIPEPAGDRSSWSHARHSKLAENSSPHEKKSPTEVRKNKVSQHYDKTGVACGI
;
A
#
# COMPACT_ATOMS: atom_id res chain seq x y z
N MET A 1 -50.41 239.96 56.96
CA MET A 1 -51.35 238.84 57.15
C MET A 1 -50.70 237.63 56.52
N GLU A 2 -50.54 236.56 57.28
CA GLU A 2 -49.54 235.53 56.99
C GLU A 2 -50.02 234.57 55.91
N VAL A 3 -49.22 234.42 54.86
CA VAL A 3 -49.46 233.48 53.75
C VAL A 3 -48.72 232.20 54.10
N ALA A 4 -49.45 231.13 54.43
CA ALA A 4 -48.86 229.81 54.63
C ALA A 4 -48.20 229.33 53.33
N GLU A 5 -46.98 228.79 53.41
CA GLU A 5 -46.27 228.28 52.26
C GLU A 5 -46.87 226.95 51.77
N PRO A 6 -46.66 226.57 50.49
CA PRO A 6 -47.04 225.25 50.00
C PRO A 6 -46.34 224.10 50.74
N LYS A 7 -45.21 224.36 51.41
CA LYS A 7 -44.57 223.40 52.32
C LYS A 7 -45.46 223.13 53.52
N ASP A 8 -45.95 224.17 54.19
CA ASP A 8 -46.80 224.10 55.37
C ASP A 8 -48.09 223.32 55.07
N LEU A 9 -48.72 223.57 53.92
CA LEU A 9 -49.90 222.82 53.47
C LEU A 9 -49.60 221.34 53.17
N GLN A 10 -48.40 221.04 52.66
CA GLN A 10 -47.98 219.66 52.40
C GLN A 10 -47.62 218.92 53.70
N GLU A 11 -47.01 219.62 54.66
CA GLU A 11 -46.81 219.14 56.03
C GLU A 11 -48.15 218.92 56.74
N ASP A 12 -49.11 219.83 56.63
CA ASP A 12 -50.45 219.67 57.20
C ASP A 12 -51.23 218.51 56.56
N PHE A 13 -51.10 218.27 55.24
CA PHE A 13 -51.69 217.08 54.62
C PHE A 13 -51.01 215.79 55.11
N VAL A 14 -49.69 215.79 55.29
CA VAL A 14 -48.96 214.65 55.87
C VAL A 14 -49.32 214.45 57.35
N LEU A 15 -49.51 215.52 58.12
CA LEU A 15 -49.95 215.49 59.51
C LEU A 15 -51.41 215.05 59.63
N ALA A 16 -52.31 215.49 58.75
CA ALA A 16 -53.70 215.05 58.68
C ALA A 16 -53.78 213.57 58.28
N LYS A 17 -52.99 213.12 57.30
CA LYS A 17 -52.88 211.71 56.91
C LYS A 17 -52.30 210.85 58.05
N ARG A 18 -51.29 211.36 58.78
CA ARG A 18 -50.77 210.74 60.02
C ARG A 18 -51.84 210.68 61.12
N ARG A 19 -52.57 211.77 61.40
CA ARG A 19 -53.67 211.84 62.37
C ARG A 19 -54.80 210.88 62.01
N TYR A 20 -55.20 210.77 60.75
CA TYR A 20 -56.23 209.84 60.29
C TYR A 20 -55.75 208.37 60.37
N ALA A 21 -54.52 208.10 59.93
CA ALA A 21 -53.90 206.78 60.09
C ALA A 21 -53.77 206.38 61.56
N GLU A 22 -53.44 207.33 62.45
CA GLU A 22 -53.43 207.13 63.90
C GLU A 22 -54.83 206.94 64.47
N LEU A 23 -55.87 207.65 64.04
CA LEU A 23 -57.25 207.35 64.45
C LEU A 23 -57.65 205.91 64.01
N GLY A 24 -57.25 205.48 62.81
CA GLY A 24 -57.40 204.11 62.34
C GLY A 24 -56.52 203.07 63.08
N ARG A 25 -55.41 203.48 63.70
CA ARG A 25 -54.53 202.65 64.52
C ARG A 25 -55.02 202.58 65.97
N GLN A 26 -55.42 203.69 66.57
CA GLN A 26 -56.07 203.81 67.87
C GLN A 26 -57.35 202.97 67.95
N LYS A 27 -58.21 203.01 66.91
CA LYS A 27 -59.39 202.12 66.80
C LYS A 27 -59.04 200.62 66.84
N ARG A 28 -57.81 200.23 66.49
CA ARG A 28 -57.29 198.86 66.59
C ARG A 28 -56.55 198.58 67.92
N ILE A 29 -55.83 199.57 68.47
CA ILE A 29 -55.05 199.44 69.71
C ILE A 29 -55.92 199.47 70.98
N PHE A 30 -56.91 200.36 71.03
CA PHE A 30 -57.80 200.49 72.20
C PHE A 30 -58.94 199.47 72.21
N ASN A 31 -59.33 198.92 71.06
CA ASN A 31 -60.23 197.77 71.02
C ASN A 31 -59.46 196.49 71.40
N ALA A 32 -59.51 196.13 72.68
CA ALA A 32 -58.83 194.97 73.24
C ALA A 32 -59.15 193.65 72.50
N ARG A 33 -60.38 193.47 71.99
CA ARG A 33 -60.75 192.27 71.23
C ARG A 33 -60.02 192.21 69.88
N ASN A 34 -59.95 193.33 69.16
CA ASN A 34 -59.20 193.41 67.90
C ASN A 34 -57.68 193.35 68.11
N ARG A 35 -57.19 193.67 69.32
CA ARG A 35 -55.76 193.56 69.66
C ARG A 35 -55.33 192.13 70.02
N VAL A 36 -56.26 191.27 70.45
CA VAL A 36 -55.99 189.87 70.83
C VAL A 36 -56.42 188.88 69.75
N ILE A 37 -57.55 189.13 69.06
CA ILE A 37 -58.14 188.24 68.05
C ILE A 37 -58.69 189.07 66.86
N GLY A 38 -57.92 190.04 66.38
CA GLY A 38 -58.26 190.82 65.18
C GLY A 38 -57.77 190.17 63.89
N GLY A 39 -58.66 190.03 62.92
CA GLY A 39 -58.35 189.55 61.57
C GLY A 39 -59.42 189.96 60.57
N ASP A 40 -59.11 189.83 59.28
CA ASP A 40 -60.03 190.13 58.19
C ASP A 40 -60.67 188.82 57.70
N THR A 41 -61.91 188.58 58.13
CA THR A 41 -62.63 187.35 57.79
C THR A 41 -62.92 187.25 56.29
N MET A 42 -63.20 188.36 55.61
CA MET A 42 -63.49 188.36 54.17
C MET A 42 -62.24 188.02 53.36
N ALA A 43 -61.07 188.49 53.79
CA ALA A 43 -59.79 188.09 53.20
C ALA A 43 -59.47 186.61 53.46
N TRP A 44 -59.80 186.07 54.64
CA TRP A 44 -59.64 184.64 54.94
C TRP A 44 -60.60 183.77 54.13
N ASP A 45 -61.89 184.14 54.03
CA ASP A 45 -62.89 183.42 53.24
C ASP A 45 -62.49 183.38 51.75
N ALA A 46 -61.99 184.50 51.22
CA ALA A 46 -61.42 184.56 49.88
C ALA A 46 -60.20 183.64 49.71
N GLN A 47 -59.26 183.62 50.67
CA GLN A 47 -58.11 182.71 50.66
C GLN A 47 -58.52 181.22 50.74
N VAL A 48 -59.56 180.90 51.51
CA VAL A 48 -60.12 179.54 51.59
C VAL A 48 -60.79 179.15 50.26
N CYS A 49 -61.55 180.04 49.62
CA CYS A 49 -62.06 179.81 48.27
C CYS A 49 -60.94 179.56 47.26
N ASP A 50 -59.88 180.37 47.29
CA ASP A 50 -58.70 180.24 46.42
C ASP A 50 -57.96 178.91 46.64
N GLN A 51 -57.81 178.47 47.89
CA GLN A 51 -57.23 177.16 48.23
C GLN A 51 -58.14 176.01 47.77
N ASN A 52 -59.45 176.12 47.95
CA ASN A 52 -60.42 175.13 47.49
C ASN A 52 -60.42 174.99 45.96
N ILE A 53 -60.30 176.10 45.21
CA ILE A 53 -60.16 176.09 43.75
C ILE A 53 -58.83 175.45 43.32
N LYS A 54 -57.73 175.73 44.02
CA LYS A 54 -56.43 175.09 43.76
C LYS A 54 -56.47 173.60 44.05
N ALA A 55 -57.07 173.18 45.17
CA ALA A 55 -57.26 171.78 45.52
C ALA A 55 -58.16 171.05 44.50
N ALA A 56 -59.28 171.65 44.09
CA ALA A 56 -60.18 171.07 43.10
C ALA A 56 -59.52 170.94 41.70
N THR A 57 -58.73 171.93 41.27
CA THR A 57 -58.03 171.88 39.97
C THR A 57 -56.83 170.91 39.97
N LEU A 58 -56.15 170.71 41.11
CA LEU A 58 -55.16 169.64 41.27
C LEU A 58 -55.84 168.26 41.26
N LYS A 59 -56.88 168.06 42.07
CA LYS A 59 -57.66 166.81 42.12
C LYS A 59 -58.23 166.43 40.75
N ALA A 60 -58.74 167.37 39.98
CA ALA A 60 -59.23 167.12 38.62
C ALA A 60 -58.11 166.70 37.64
N ARG A 61 -56.88 167.21 37.80
CA ARG A 61 -55.71 166.77 37.02
C ARG A 61 -55.25 165.38 37.43
N GLU A 62 -55.20 165.10 38.73
CA GLU A 62 -54.86 163.78 39.28
C GLU A 62 -55.89 162.72 38.84
N GLU A 63 -57.18 163.05 38.85
CA GLU A 63 -58.26 162.19 38.34
C GLU A 63 -58.17 161.95 36.83
N ALA A 64 -57.75 162.95 36.05
CA ALA A 64 -57.50 162.82 34.62
C ALA A 64 -56.30 161.90 34.33
N PHE A 65 -55.15 162.11 34.97
CA PHE A 65 -54.00 161.21 34.85
C PHE A 65 -54.31 159.80 35.34
N ALA A 66 -55.09 159.65 36.42
CA ALA A 66 -55.55 158.34 36.89
C ALA A 66 -56.55 157.70 35.92
N ALA A 67 -57.32 158.47 35.14
CA ALA A 67 -58.14 157.94 34.04
C ALA A 67 -57.29 157.50 32.85
N GLU A 68 -56.27 158.27 32.47
CA GLU A 68 -55.34 157.93 31.39
C GLU A 68 -54.53 156.66 31.73
N MET A 69 -53.97 156.56 32.94
CA MET A 69 -53.29 155.34 33.41
C MET A 69 -54.20 154.11 33.32
N ARG A 70 -55.46 154.21 33.77
CA ARG A 70 -56.45 153.12 33.65
C ARG A 70 -56.77 152.76 32.18
N GLN A 71 -56.65 153.68 31.23
CA GLN A 71 -56.77 153.37 29.80
C GLN A 71 -55.50 152.70 29.26
N ASN A 72 -54.31 153.18 29.65
CA ASN A 72 -53.03 152.59 29.25
C ASN A 72 -52.87 151.16 29.79
N ASP A 73 -53.24 150.90 31.06
CA ASP A 73 -53.30 149.56 31.65
C ASP A 73 -54.26 148.64 30.88
N LYS A 74 -55.43 149.17 30.47
CA LYS A 74 -56.41 148.44 29.67
C LYS A 74 -55.85 148.07 28.30
N ILE A 75 -55.14 148.99 27.64
CA ILE A 75 -54.49 148.79 26.34
C ILE A 75 -53.36 147.75 26.46
N ALA A 76 -52.49 147.87 27.48
CA ALA A 76 -51.43 146.91 27.76
C ALA A 76 -51.99 145.50 27.98
N CYS A 77 -53.03 145.35 28.83
CA CYS A 77 -53.73 144.09 29.03
C CYS A 77 -54.33 143.51 27.74
N ILE A 78 -54.85 144.36 26.83
CA ILE A 78 -55.41 143.89 25.54
C ILE A 78 -54.31 143.43 24.60
N SER A 79 -53.19 144.15 24.52
CA SER A 79 -52.03 143.82 23.68
C SER A 79 -51.34 142.54 24.13
N GLU A 80 -51.07 142.40 25.44
CA GLU A 80 -50.50 141.18 26.01
C GLU A 80 -51.42 139.96 25.77
N ASN A 81 -52.74 140.15 25.86
CA ASN A 81 -53.71 139.11 25.51
C ASN A 81 -53.86 138.86 23.99
N ARG A 82 -53.33 139.71 23.11
CA ARG A 82 -53.16 139.38 21.67
C ARG A 82 -51.93 138.52 21.49
N GLU A 83 -50.76 139.00 21.93
CA GLU A 83 -49.49 138.26 21.85
C GLU A 83 -49.58 136.86 22.48
N ARG A 84 -50.22 136.73 23.65
CA ARG A 84 -50.49 135.45 24.33
C ARG A 84 -51.37 134.49 23.51
N ARG A 85 -52.27 135.00 22.67
CA ARG A 85 -53.05 134.19 21.71
C ARG A 85 -52.22 133.85 20.48
N ASP A 86 -51.52 134.81 19.91
CA ASP A 86 -50.74 134.61 18.68
C ASP A 86 -49.58 133.63 18.92
N ARG A 87 -48.91 133.70 20.07
CA ARG A 87 -47.93 132.70 20.52
C ARG A 87 -48.54 131.31 20.72
N LYS A 88 -49.76 131.22 21.27
CA LYS A 88 -50.48 129.93 21.39
C LYS A 88 -50.85 129.36 20.01
N ASN A 89 -51.31 130.20 19.09
CA ASN A 89 -51.65 129.83 17.73
C ASN A 89 -50.41 129.34 16.96
N LEU A 90 -49.28 130.03 17.11
CA LEU A 90 -48.00 129.63 16.51
C LEU A 90 -47.48 128.30 17.09
N CYS A 91 -47.47 128.13 18.41
CA CYS A 91 -47.10 126.85 19.03
C CYS A 91 -48.04 125.71 18.59
N LYS A 92 -49.34 125.98 18.43
CA LYS A 92 -50.28 124.99 17.89
C LYS A 92 -49.94 124.64 16.44
N ALA A 93 -49.76 125.63 15.56
CA ALA A 93 -49.43 125.40 14.15
C ALA A 93 -48.11 124.62 13.98
N ILE A 94 -47.11 124.87 14.82
CA ILE A 94 -45.85 124.10 14.86
C ILE A 94 -46.11 122.65 15.27
N ASN A 95 -46.88 122.42 16.34
CA ASN A 95 -47.23 121.06 16.78
C ASN A 95 -48.07 120.31 15.73
N ASP A 96 -49.08 120.97 15.15
CA ASP A 96 -49.94 120.42 14.10
C ASP A 96 -49.09 120.02 12.86
N PHE A 97 -48.10 120.84 12.48
CA PHE A 97 -47.14 120.55 11.40
C PHE A 97 -46.17 119.40 11.74
N GLN A 98 -45.65 119.36 12.98
CA GLN A 98 -44.79 118.27 13.45
C GLN A 98 -45.54 116.92 13.45
N GLN A 99 -46.79 116.90 13.91
CA GLN A 99 -47.61 115.69 13.94
C GLN A 99 -47.98 115.20 12.54
N SER A 100 -48.25 116.11 11.60
CA SER A 100 -48.68 115.75 10.24
C SER A 100 -47.55 115.40 9.27
N PHE A 101 -46.36 115.99 9.43
CA PHE A 101 -45.25 115.82 8.46
C PHE A 101 -43.95 115.27 9.06
N GLN A 102 -43.75 115.31 10.39
CA GLN A 102 -42.51 114.88 11.06
C GLN A 102 -42.69 113.63 11.93
N SER A 103 -43.71 112.80 11.64
CA SER A 103 -43.88 111.51 12.30
C SER A 103 -42.66 110.59 12.04
N PRO A 104 -42.34 109.65 12.95
CA PRO A 104 -41.23 108.72 12.73
C PRO A 104 -41.42 107.85 11.47
N GLU A 105 -42.67 107.51 11.16
CA GLU A 105 -43.06 106.59 10.09
C GLU A 105 -42.80 107.14 8.67
N THR A 106 -42.78 108.46 8.49
CA THR A 106 -42.52 109.10 7.18
C THR A 106 -41.03 109.30 6.89
N ARG A 107 -40.14 108.88 7.79
CA ARG A 107 -38.68 108.98 7.58
C ARG A 107 -38.22 108.00 6.52
N ARG A 108 -37.28 108.44 5.67
CA ARG A 108 -36.65 107.62 4.61
C ARG A 108 -35.99 106.34 5.12
N GLU A 109 -35.57 106.33 6.38
CA GLU A 109 -34.87 105.24 7.07
C GLU A 109 -35.75 104.56 8.13
N PHE A 110 -37.08 104.78 8.10
CA PHE A 110 -37.97 104.20 9.09
C PHE A 110 -37.97 102.67 9.04
N ASP A 111 -37.85 102.09 7.85
CA ASP A 111 -37.68 100.66 7.59
C ASP A 111 -36.53 100.01 8.40
N LEU A 112 -35.40 100.72 8.54
CA LEU A 112 -34.26 100.28 9.35
C LEU A 112 -34.46 100.45 10.86
N SER A 113 -35.41 101.30 11.27
CA SER A 113 -35.66 101.67 12.68
C SER A 113 -36.95 101.11 13.27
N ASP A 114 -37.77 100.44 12.45
CA ASP A 114 -39.10 99.94 12.81
C ASP A 114 -38.99 98.82 13.87
N PRO A 115 -39.57 99.00 15.08
CA PRO A 115 -39.55 97.98 16.13
C PRO A 115 -40.31 96.69 15.76
N LEU A 116 -41.02 96.68 14.63
CA LEU A 116 -41.72 95.52 14.06
C LEU A 116 -41.05 94.95 12.79
N ALA A 117 -39.90 95.46 12.35
CA ALA A 117 -39.21 94.99 11.12
C ALA A 117 -39.07 93.45 11.07
N LEU A 118 -38.49 92.85 12.12
CA LEU A 118 -38.31 91.40 12.27
C LEU A 118 -39.61 90.56 12.27
N LYS A 119 -40.79 91.20 12.33
CA LYS A 119 -42.11 90.54 12.20
C LYS A 119 -42.77 90.77 10.83
N LYS A 120 -42.30 91.76 10.07
CA LYS A 120 -42.70 92.06 8.68
C LYS A 120 -41.81 91.32 7.67
N ASP A 121 -40.55 91.10 8.04
CA ASP A 121 -39.59 90.33 7.25
C ASP A 121 -40.03 88.88 7.02
N ARG A 122 -39.57 88.31 5.90
CA ARG A 122 -39.81 86.90 5.55
C ARG A 122 -38.63 86.03 5.97
N PRO A 123 -38.87 84.76 6.37
CA PRO A 123 -37.78 83.80 6.57
C PRO A 123 -36.90 83.67 5.32
N ALA A 124 -35.58 83.59 5.49
CA ALA A 124 -34.62 83.56 4.39
C ALA A 124 -34.80 82.38 3.41
N ARG A 125 -35.38 81.26 3.87
CA ARG A 125 -35.81 80.11 3.05
C ARG A 125 -37.21 79.69 3.50
N GLN A 126 -38.21 79.88 2.64
CA GLN A 126 -39.60 79.51 2.97
C GLN A 126 -39.93 78.04 2.62
N SER A 127 -39.28 77.48 1.59
CA SER A 127 -39.42 76.07 1.21
C SER A 127 -38.21 75.59 0.41
N ASP A 128 -38.11 74.29 0.16
CA ASP A 128 -37.05 73.70 -0.66
C ASP A 128 -37.21 73.98 -2.17
N TYR A 129 -38.38 74.45 -2.60
CA TYR A 129 -38.71 74.82 -3.98
C TYR A 129 -38.91 76.33 -4.15
N ASP A 130 -38.35 77.11 -3.22
CA ASP A 130 -38.37 78.57 -3.23
C ASP A 130 -37.52 79.14 -4.39
N ALA A 131 -38.20 79.74 -5.37
CA ALA A 131 -37.58 80.29 -6.57
C ALA A 131 -36.73 81.56 -6.33
N TRP A 132 -36.85 82.21 -5.17
CA TRP A 132 -36.00 83.36 -4.82
C TRP A 132 -34.63 82.91 -4.32
N ASN A 133 -34.51 81.66 -3.83
CA ASN A 133 -33.30 81.10 -3.25
C ASN A 133 -32.34 80.53 -4.32
N THR A 134 -31.68 81.46 -5.02
CA THR A 134 -30.62 81.18 -6.00
C THR A 134 -29.30 80.79 -5.35
N ILE A 135 -28.38 80.21 -6.14
CA ILE A 135 -27.09 79.65 -5.68
C ILE A 135 -26.24 80.67 -4.91
N SER A 136 -26.25 81.94 -5.33
CA SER A 136 -25.49 83.03 -4.67
C SER A 136 -26.05 83.43 -3.30
N GLY A 137 -27.30 83.08 -2.98
CA GLY A 137 -27.91 83.37 -1.67
C GLY A 137 -27.42 82.45 -0.53
N MET A 138 -26.74 81.34 -0.86
CA MET A 138 -26.19 80.36 0.08
C MET A 138 -27.19 79.74 1.09
N GLN A 139 -28.51 79.90 0.88
CA GLN A 139 -29.53 79.33 1.77
C GLN A 139 -29.87 77.87 1.47
N LYS A 140 -29.40 77.31 0.34
CA LYS A 140 -29.68 75.95 -0.11
C LYS A 140 -28.47 75.35 -0.81
N PHE A 141 -28.00 74.21 -0.33
CA PHE A 141 -26.88 73.47 -0.91
C PHE A 141 -27.33 72.16 -1.56
N MET A 142 -26.78 71.85 -2.74
CA MET A 142 -27.10 70.61 -3.48
C MET A 142 -26.63 69.31 -2.79
N GLY A 143 -25.84 69.42 -1.70
CA GLY A 143 -25.45 68.30 -0.84
C GLY A 143 -26.45 67.97 0.28
N GLU A 144 -27.51 68.77 0.45
CA GLU A 144 -28.58 68.52 1.43
C GLU A 144 -29.50 67.38 0.96
N ASP A 145 -29.17 66.13 1.32
CA ASP A 145 -30.01 64.97 1.03
C ASP A 145 -31.23 64.89 1.97
N LEU A 146 -32.24 65.72 1.70
CA LEU A 146 -33.56 65.68 2.38
C LEU A 146 -34.23 64.30 2.30
N ASN A 147 -33.90 63.51 1.27
CA ASN A 147 -34.44 62.17 1.04
C ASN A 147 -33.60 61.05 1.68
N PHE A 148 -32.58 61.37 2.49
CA PHE A 148 -31.65 60.41 3.10
C PHE A 148 -32.36 59.20 3.73
N HIS A 149 -33.42 59.42 4.50
CA HIS A 149 -34.17 58.35 5.16
C HIS A 149 -34.92 57.44 4.17
N LEU A 150 -35.50 58.00 3.10
CA LEU A 150 -36.18 57.23 2.05
C LEU A 150 -35.16 56.41 1.23
N ARG A 151 -34.04 57.04 0.85
CA ARG A 151 -32.92 56.39 0.16
C ARG A 151 -32.33 55.24 0.99
N LYS A 152 -32.12 55.45 2.29
CA LYS A 152 -31.62 54.43 3.22
C LYS A 152 -32.61 53.28 3.39
N LYS A 153 -33.91 53.56 3.54
CA LYS A 153 -34.97 52.53 3.61
C LYS A 153 -34.99 51.66 2.35
N PHE A 154 -34.89 52.27 1.16
CA PHE A 154 -34.84 51.53 -0.10
C PHE A 154 -33.56 50.67 -0.24
N GLN A 155 -32.42 51.16 0.25
CA GLN A 155 -31.17 50.37 0.32
C GLN A 155 -31.29 49.21 1.32
N GLU A 156 -31.96 49.39 2.46
CA GLU A 156 -32.24 48.33 3.43
C GLU A 156 -33.19 47.26 2.86
N GLU A 157 -34.20 47.69 2.09
CA GLU A 157 -35.13 46.80 1.37
C GLU A 157 -34.42 45.96 0.31
N GLN A 158 -33.59 46.56 -0.55
CA GLN A 158 -32.77 45.83 -1.53
C GLN A 158 -31.83 44.81 -0.87
N ASN A 159 -31.09 45.22 0.17
CA ASN A 159 -30.19 44.34 0.90
C ASN A 159 -30.93 43.16 1.57
N ARG A 160 -32.15 43.41 2.08
CA ARG A 160 -33.02 42.36 2.62
C ARG A 160 -33.48 41.38 1.55
N GLU A 161 -33.87 41.86 0.37
CA GLU A 161 -34.31 41.00 -0.74
C GLU A 161 -33.15 40.14 -1.28
N TRP A 162 -31.98 40.72 -1.53
CA TRP A 162 -30.79 39.98 -1.94
C TRP A 162 -30.35 38.94 -0.90
N SER A 163 -30.40 39.29 0.39
CA SER A 163 -30.11 38.35 1.47
C SER A 163 -31.10 37.17 1.50
N LEU A 164 -32.39 37.43 1.33
CA LEU A 164 -33.42 36.40 1.27
C LEU A 164 -33.29 35.51 0.01
N GLN A 165 -32.93 36.08 -1.14
CA GLN A 165 -32.63 35.33 -2.36
C GLN A 165 -31.43 34.40 -2.15
N GLN A 166 -30.29 34.93 -1.70
CA GLN A 166 -29.09 34.12 -1.43
C GLN A 166 -29.32 33.05 -0.35
N GLN A 167 -30.24 33.27 0.61
CA GLN A 167 -30.63 32.26 1.59
C GLN A 167 -31.43 31.13 0.93
N LYS A 168 -32.43 31.45 0.08
CA LYS A 168 -33.19 30.46 -0.69
C LYS A 168 -32.28 29.64 -1.61
N GLU A 169 -31.41 30.30 -2.37
CA GLU A 169 -30.44 29.65 -3.26
C GLU A 169 -29.50 28.71 -2.51
N ARG A 170 -29.01 29.11 -1.32
CA ARG A 170 -28.19 28.24 -0.45
C ARG A 170 -28.98 27.07 0.16
N MET A 171 -30.27 27.23 0.44
CA MET A 171 -31.12 26.13 0.91
C MET A 171 -31.37 25.12 -0.21
N VAL A 172 -31.83 25.58 -1.38
CA VAL A 172 -32.04 24.74 -2.56
C VAL A 172 -30.73 24.05 -3.00
N GLY A 173 -29.60 24.74 -2.95
CA GLY A 173 -28.28 24.15 -3.21
C GLY A 173 -27.91 23.02 -2.25
N ARG A 174 -28.19 23.19 -0.94
CA ARG A 174 -27.99 22.15 0.08
C ARG A 174 -28.95 20.96 -0.08
N GLU A 175 -30.19 21.22 -0.47
CA GLU A 175 -31.19 20.18 -0.72
C GLU A 175 -30.82 19.36 -1.96
N ASN A 176 -30.44 20.03 -3.06
CA ASN A 176 -29.91 19.38 -4.26
C ASN A 176 -28.64 18.56 -3.97
N GLN A 177 -27.71 19.09 -3.16
CA GLN A 177 -26.52 18.35 -2.72
C GLN A 177 -26.89 17.07 -1.96
N LYS A 178 -27.77 17.16 -0.95
CA LYS A 178 -28.23 15.98 -0.19
C LYS A 178 -28.91 14.96 -1.10
N CYS A 179 -29.77 15.39 -2.01
CA CYS A 179 -30.41 14.48 -2.97
C CYS A 179 -29.39 13.76 -3.86
N ALA A 180 -28.32 14.45 -4.30
CA ALA A 180 -27.24 13.84 -5.07
C ALA A 180 -26.39 12.87 -4.22
N GLU A 181 -26.10 13.21 -2.96
CA GLU A 181 -25.41 12.34 -2.00
C GLU A 181 -26.24 11.07 -1.69
N ASP A 182 -27.55 11.21 -1.43
CA ASP A 182 -28.47 10.10 -1.22
C ASP A 182 -28.58 9.17 -2.43
N LEU A 183 -28.61 9.73 -3.65
CA LEU A 183 -28.61 8.95 -4.89
C LEU A 183 -27.29 8.18 -5.07
N TYR A 184 -26.15 8.86 -4.87
CA TYR A 184 -24.83 8.23 -4.92
C TYR A 184 -24.68 7.10 -3.90
N LEU A 185 -25.14 7.30 -2.66
CA LEU A 185 -25.14 6.27 -1.62
C LEU A 185 -26.02 5.07 -2.00
N LYS A 186 -27.22 5.29 -2.56
CA LYS A 186 -28.09 4.21 -3.04
C LYS A 186 -27.43 3.39 -4.17
N THR A 187 -26.87 4.06 -5.18
CA THR A 187 -26.15 3.39 -6.28
C THR A 187 -24.92 2.63 -5.78
N ARG A 188 -24.17 3.18 -4.81
CA ARG A 188 -23.04 2.50 -4.19
C ARG A 188 -23.47 1.24 -3.43
N LEU A 189 -24.55 1.30 -2.65
CA LEU A 189 -25.09 0.14 -1.94
C LEU A 189 -25.54 -0.96 -2.92
N GLN A 190 -26.17 -0.59 -4.04
CA GLN A 190 -26.50 -1.53 -5.13
C GLN A 190 -25.26 -2.20 -5.74
N PHE A 191 -24.14 -1.47 -5.90
CA PHE A 191 -22.88 -2.08 -6.31
C PHE A 191 -22.29 -3.01 -5.24
N ASP A 192 -22.33 -2.65 -3.96
CA ASP A 192 -21.88 -3.51 -2.86
C ASP A 192 -22.75 -4.78 -2.72
N GLU A 193 -24.05 -4.71 -3.01
CA GLU A 193 -24.98 -5.85 -3.04
C GLU A 193 -24.76 -6.76 -4.24
N THR A 194 -24.65 -6.20 -5.45
CA THR A 194 -24.37 -6.98 -6.66
C THR A 194 -22.99 -7.63 -6.64
N ALA A 195 -21.97 -6.97 -6.07
CA ALA A 195 -20.65 -7.56 -5.83
C ALA A 195 -20.71 -8.77 -4.89
N LYS A 196 -21.45 -8.67 -3.76
CA LYS A 196 -21.69 -9.81 -2.84
C LYS A 196 -22.43 -10.95 -3.53
N HIS A 197 -23.43 -10.64 -4.36
CA HIS A 197 -24.18 -11.64 -5.12
C HIS A 197 -23.28 -12.39 -6.11
N LEU A 198 -22.46 -11.68 -6.88
CA LEU A 198 -21.48 -12.27 -7.81
C LEU A 198 -20.44 -13.11 -7.07
N GLN A 199 -19.92 -12.66 -5.91
CA GLN A 199 -19.00 -13.44 -5.08
C GLN A 199 -19.65 -14.73 -4.53
N ASN A 200 -20.93 -14.69 -4.18
CA ASN A 200 -21.68 -15.88 -3.74
C ASN A 200 -21.88 -16.86 -4.90
N LEU A 201 -22.15 -16.39 -6.13
CA LEU A 201 -22.23 -17.25 -7.32
C LEU A 201 -20.86 -17.84 -7.69
N GLU A 202 -19.80 -17.04 -7.66
CA GLU A 202 -18.42 -17.48 -7.93
C GLU A 202 -17.96 -18.55 -6.92
N THR A 203 -18.25 -18.35 -5.62
CA THR A 203 -17.90 -19.35 -4.60
C THR A 203 -18.79 -20.59 -4.64
N ALA A 204 -20.06 -20.48 -5.04
CA ALA A 204 -20.94 -21.64 -5.27
C ALA A 204 -20.48 -22.47 -6.48
N THR A 205 -20.19 -21.82 -7.61
CA THR A 205 -19.68 -22.49 -8.83
C THR A 205 -18.31 -23.13 -8.61
N ARG A 206 -17.36 -22.44 -7.93
CA ARG A 206 -16.10 -23.07 -7.51
C ARG A 206 -16.32 -24.31 -6.65
N LYS A 207 -17.23 -24.26 -5.67
CA LYS A 207 -17.57 -25.43 -4.83
C LYS A 207 -18.12 -26.59 -5.67
N ALA A 208 -19.04 -26.31 -6.60
CA ALA A 208 -19.62 -27.31 -7.49
C ALA A 208 -18.57 -27.98 -8.40
N VAL A 209 -17.62 -27.21 -8.95
CA VAL A 209 -16.48 -27.76 -9.72
C VAL A 209 -15.56 -28.59 -8.83
N CYS A 210 -15.28 -28.16 -7.59
CA CYS A 210 -14.49 -28.95 -6.66
C CYS A 210 -15.18 -30.26 -6.25
N THR A 211 -16.51 -30.31 -6.14
CA THR A 211 -17.24 -31.56 -5.86
C THR A 211 -17.23 -32.50 -7.07
N THR A 212 -17.49 -32.03 -8.28
CA THR A 212 -17.47 -32.91 -9.48
C THR A 212 -16.07 -33.41 -9.80
N VAL A 213 -15.02 -32.61 -9.60
CA VAL A 213 -13.62 -33.07 -9.72
C VAL A 213 -13.27 -34.09 -8.63
N LYS A 214 -13.75 -33.92 -7.39
CA LYS A 214 -13.56 -34.92 -6.33
C LYS A 214 -14.26 -36.24 -6.67
N GLU A 215 -15.49 -36.20 -7.17
CA GLU A 215 -16.26 -37.36 -7.60
C GLU A 215 -15.60 -38.07 -8.78
N PHE A 216 -15.14 -37.32 -9.80
CA PHE A 216 -14.37 -37.86 -10.91
C PHE A 216 -13.08 -38.57 -10.45
N ASN A 217 -12.28 -37.91 -9.59
CA ASN A 217 -11.05 -38.50 -9.04
C ASN A 217 -11.32 -39.75 -8.20
N MET A 218 -12.44 -39.79 -7.46
CA MET A 218 -12.86 -40.96 -6.70
C MET A 218 -13.25 -42.12 -7.61
N ASN A 219 -14.02 -41.85 -8.67
CA ASN A 219 -14.39 -42.85 -9.67
C ASN A 219 -13.16 -43.39 -10.43
N GLN A 220 -12.22 -42.51 -10.81
CA GLN A 220 -10.97 -42.91 -11.46
C GLN A 220 -10.08 -43.76 -10.54
N ALA A 221 -10.08 -43.49 -9.23
CA ALA A 221 -9.37 -44.30 -8.25
C ALA A 221 -10.00 -45.69 -8.07
N LEU A 222 -11.33 -45.79 -8.10
CA LEU A 222 -12.07 -47.06 -8.08
C LEU A 222 -11.79 -47.86 -9.37
N GLU A 223 -11.90 -47.25 -10.54
CA GLU A 223 -11.60 -47.87 -11.84
C GLU A 223 -10.14 -48.38 -11.90
N SER A 224 -9.17 -47.62 -11.36
CA SER A 224 -7.78 -48.05 -11.26
C SER A 224 -7.59 -49.23 -10.28
N ALA A 225 -8.37 -49.30 -9.21
CA ALA A 225 -8.34 -50.41 -8.27
C ALA A 225 -8.96 -51.67 -8.89
N GLU A 226 -10.08 -51.55 -9.61
CA GLU A 226 -10.71 -52.66 -10.34
C GLU A 226 -9.81 -53.20 -11.44
N LYS A 227 -9.16 -52.32 -12.23
CA LYS A 227 -8.15 -52.72 -13.22
C LYS A 227 -7.00 -53.51 -12.58
N LYS A 228 -6.44 -53.04 -11.47
CA LYS A 228 -5.41 -53.78 -10.71
C LYS A 228 -5.88 -55.12 -10.14
N ILE A 229 -7.19 -55.28 -9.87
CA ILE A 229 -7.76 -56.57 -9.46
C ILE A 229 -7.93 -57.50 -10.68
N GLN A 230 -8.25 -56.97 -11.86
CA GLN A 230 -8.32 -57.73 -13.11
C GLN A 230 -6.91 -58.15 -13.59
N GLU A 231 -5.96 -57.22 -13.61
CA GLU A 231 -4.54 -57.45 -13.93
C GLU A 231 -3.95 -58.57 -13.04
N ARG A 232 -4.19 -58.54 -11.72
CA ARG A 232 -3.75 -59.59 -10.80
C ARG A 232 -4.43 -60.94 -11.02
N LYS A 233 -5.67 -60.97 -11.49
CA LYS A 233 -6.36 -62.22 -11.85
C LYS A 233 -5.77 -62.81 -13.13
N GLN A 234 -5.55 -61.98 -14.14
CA GLN A 234 -4.86 -62.37 -15.38
C GLN A 234 -3.45 -62.87 -15.08
N GLU A 235 -2.68 -62.15 -14.26
CA GLU A 235 -1.36 -62.60 -13.78
C GLU A 235 -1.44 -63.95 -13.06
N GLN A 236 -2.47 -64.20 -12.23
CA GLN A 236 -2.67 -65.51 -11.58
C GLN A 236 -3.06 -66.61 -12.58
N GLU A 237 -3.92 -66.31 -13.55
CA GLU A 237 -4.35 -67.23 -14.61
C GLU A 237 -3.17 -67.58 -15.55
N ASP A 238 -2.35 -66.60 -15.92
CA ASP A 238 -1.13 -66.76 -16.72
C ASP A 238 -0.05 -67.55 -15.97
N ASN A 239 0.19 -67.26 -14.68
CA ASN A 239 1.10 -68.05 -13.84
C ASN A 239 0.63 -69.51 -13.73
N LEU A 240 -0.68 -69.76 -13.55
CA LEU A 240 -1.24 -71.11 -13.53
C LEU A 240 -1.14 -71.79 -14.90
N ALA A 241 -1.32 -71.05 -15.99
CA ALA A 241 -1.13 -71.55 -17.35
C ALA A 241 0.33 -71.95 -17.58
N GLU A 242 1.30 -71.09 -17.25
CA GLU A 242 2.74 -71.37 -17.33
C GLU A 242 3.11 -72.61 -16.52
N ILE A 243 2.74 -72.66 -15.23
CA ILE A 243 2.98 -73.83 -14.37
C ILE A 243 2.38 -75.10 -15.01
N SER A 244 1.15 -75.05 -15.53
CA SER A 244 0.51 -76.20 -16.17
C SER A 244 1.19 -76.62 -17.48
N ASN A 245 1.78 -75.67 -18.22
CA ASN A 245 2.48 -75.91 -19.46
C ASN A 245 3.90 -76.45 -19.22
N LEU A 246 4.59 -75.96 -18.18
CA LEU A 246 5.88 -76.50 -17.73
C LEU A 246 5.72 -77.93 -17.20
N LEU A 247 4.71 -78.21 -16.36
CA LEU A 247 4.44 -79.54 -15.82
C LEU A 247 4.02 -80.56 -16.88
N ARG A 248 3.31 -80.15 -17.93
CA ARG A 248 3.00 -81.00 -19.09
C ARG A 248 4.16 -81.08 -20.09
N GLY A 249 5.09 -80.14 -20.04
CA GLY A 249 6.18 -80.01 -21.01
C GLY A 249 7.20 -81.13 -20.91
N ASP A 250 7.66 -81.60 -22.06
CA ASP A 250 8.57 -82.76 -22.22
C ASP A 250 9.89 -82.69 -21.43
N LEU A 251 10.26 -81.49 -20.94
CA LEU A 251 11.43 -81.27 -20.11
C LEU A 251 11.23 -81.79 -18.67
N LEU A 252 10.08 -81.54 -18.05
CA LEU A 252 9.79 -81.96 -16.67
C LEU A 252 9.12 -83.34 -16.58
N SER A 253 8.37 -83.74 -17.60
CA SER A 253 7.85 -85.11 -17.73
C SER A 253 8.90 -86.11 -18.25
N GLU A 254 10.07 -85.61 -18.66
CA GLU A 254 11.18 -86.32 -19.29
C GLU A 254 10.83 -87.21 -20.51
N ASN A 255 9.64 -87.06 -21.10
CA ASN A 255 9.05 -87.90 -22.14
C ASN A 255 10.06 -88.59 -23.08
N PRO A 256 10.19 -89.94 -23.07
CA PRO A 256 11.20 -90.66 -23.85
C PRO A 256 11.00 -90.53 -25.38
N GLN A 257 9.80 -90.15 -25.81
CA GLN A 257 9.49 -89.86 -27.21
C GLN A 257 10.30 -88.68 -27.78
N GLN A 258 10.87 -87.80 -26.93
CA GLN A 258 11.83 -86.76 -27.35
C GLN A 258 13.08 -87.32 -28.06
N ALA A 259 13.44 -88.58 -27.80
CA ALA A 259 14.59 -89.22 -28.41
C ALA A 259 14.29 -89.72 -29.84
N ALA A 260 13.02 -89.87 -30.24
CA ALA A 260 12.64 -90.42 -31.54
C ALA A 260 13.00 -89.46 -32.69
N SER A 261 13.76 -89.94 -33.68
CA SER A 261 14.10 -89.13 -34.85
C SER A 261 12.96 -89.09 -35.86
N SER A 262 12.62 -87.91 -36.37
CA SER A 262 11.71 -87.73 -37.51
C SER A 262 12.17 -88.45 -38.78
N PHE A 263 13.44 -88.86 -38.87
CA PHE A 263 14.01 -89.63 -39.97
C PHE A 263 13.83 -91.16 -39.83
N GLY A 264 13.18 -91.65 -38.78
CA GLY A 264 12.66 -93.02 -38.71
C GLY A 264 12.82 -93.71 -37.34
N PRO A 265 11.99 -94.73 -37.01
CA PRO A 265 11.91 -95.31 -35.67
C PRO A 265 13.20 -95.96 -35.14
N HIS A 266 14.12 -96.33 -36.04
CA HIS A 266 15.41 -96.94 -35.71
C HIS A 266 16.53 -95.92 -35.43
N ARG A 267 16.25 -94.61 -35.51
CA ARG A 267 17.20 -93.53 -35.20
C ARG A 267 16.76 -92.78 -33.96
N VAL A 268 17.69 -92.66 -33.01
CA VAL A 268 17.56 -91.74 -31.87
C VAL A 268 18.30 -90.43 -32.14
N VAL A 269 17.82 -89.33 -31.56
CA VAL A 269 18.51 -88.03 -31.52
C VAL A 269 19.52 -88.06 -30.38
N PRO A 270 20.85 -87.96 -30.64
CA PRO A 270 21.88 -88.18 -29.61
C PRO A 270 21.71 -87.28 -28.38
N ASP A 271 21.51 -85.98 -28.59
CA ASP A 271 21.40 -84.96 -27.54
C ASP A 271 20.18 -85.13 -26.62
N ARG A 272 19.20 -85.97 -27.02
CA ARG A 272 17.95 -86.22 -26.29
C ARG A 272 17.79 -87.68 -25.87
N TRP A 273 18.83 -88.51 -26.03
CA TRP A 273 18.76 -89.93 -25.72
C TRP A 273 18.89 -90.20 -24.20
N LYS A 274 17.83 -90.73 -23.59
CA LYS A 274 17.72 -90.98 -22.14
C LYS A 274 17.85 -92.48 -21.79
N GLY A 275 18.68 -93.21 -22.54
CA GLY A 275 18.87 -94.66 -22.39
C GLY A 275 17.91 -95.52 -23.23
N MET A 276 17.92 -96.83 -22.99
CA MET A 276 17.07 -97.81 -23.70
C MET A 276 15.70 -97.95 -23.03
N SER A 277 14.68 -98.34 -23.81
CA SER A 277 13.35 -98.62 -23.25
C SER A 277 13.36 -99.85 -22.33
N GLN A 278 12.36 -99.97 -21.46
CA GLN A 278 12.22 -101.17 -20.60
C GLN A 278 12.09 -102.45 -21.45
N GLU A 279 11.34 -102.39 -22.55
CA GLU A 279 11.20 -103.47 -23.53
C GLU A 279 12.57 -103.90 -24.12
N GLN A 280 13.38 -102.94 -24.59
CA GLN A 280 14.73 -103.20 -25.12
C GLN A 280 15.66 -103.82 -24.06
N LEU A 281 15.57 -103.35 -22.81
CA LEU A 281 16.34 -103.91 -21.69
C LEU A 281 15.88 -105.34 -21.35
N GLU A 282 14.60 -105.67 -21.55
CA GLU A 282 14.05 -107.00 -21.35
C GLU A 282 14.43 -107.96 -22.49
N GLU A 283 14.44 -107.52 -23.75
CA GLU A 283 15.00 -108.27 -24.88
C GLU A 283 16.48 -108.62 -24.64
N ILE A 284 17.30 -107.65 -24.21
CA ILE A 284 18.72 -107.89 -23.88
C ILE A 284 18.86 -108.90 -22.74
N ARG A 285 18.01 -108.83 -21.70
CA ARG A 285 17.98 -109.81 -20.60
C ARG A 285 17.56 -111.21 -21.07
N LEU A 286 16.70 -111.33 -22.07
CA LEU A 286 16.31 -112.61 -22.68
C LEU A 286 17.48 -113.20 -23.50
N VAL A 287 18.13 -112.40 -24.34
CA VAL A 287 19.31 -112.84 -25.13
C VAL A 287 20.46 -113.26 -24.21
N GLN A 288 20.73 -112.53 -23.13
CA GLN A 288 21.75 -112.92 -22.14
C GLN A 288 21.45 -114.27 -21.48
N LYS A 289 20.18 -114.57 -21.16
CA LYS A 289 19.77 -115.89 -20.63
C LYS A 289 20.00 -117.01 -21.65
N GLN A 290 19.71 -116.77 -22.93
CA GLN A 290 19.97 -117.72 -24.02
C GLN A 290 21.47 -118.00 -24.17
N GLN A 291 22.32 -116.96 -24.18
CA GLN A 291 23.78 -117.11 -24.25
C GLN A 291 24.36 -117.93 -23.09
N VAL A 292 23.82 -117.80 -21.87
CA VAL A 292 24.21 -118.63 -20.73
C VAL A 292 23.83 -120.10 -20.95
N GLN A 293 22.66 -120.38 -21.51
CA GLN A 293 22.21 -121.74 -21.81
C GLN A 293 23.06 -122.39 -22.94
N GLU A 294 23.38 -121.64 -24.00
CA GLU A 294 24.28 -122.13 -25.06
C GLU A 294 25.69 -122.40 -24.55
N LYS A 295 26.23 -121.53 -23.69
CA LYS A 295 27.56 -121.72 -23.10
C LYS A 295 27.63 -122.96 -22.21
N LEU A 296 26.58 -123.24 -21.42
CA LEU A 296 26.48 -124.48 -20.64
C LEU A 296 26.46 -125.72 -21.56
N ARG A 297 25.66 -125.69 -22.63
CA ARG A 297 25.60 -126.78 -23.61
C ARG A 297 26.96 -127.06 -24.25
N LEU A 298 27.71 -126.02 -24.64
CA LEU A 298 29.05 -126.17 -25.20
C LEU A 298 30.05 -126.80 -24.21
N GLN A 299 29.96 -126.45 -22.92
CA GLN A 299 30.77 -127.09 -21.87
C GLN A 299 30.39 -128.56 -21.62
N GLU A 300 29.12 -128.93 -21.83
CA GLU A 300 28.66 -130.33 -21.80
C GLU A 300 29.31 -131.15 -22.94
N GLU A 301 29.34 -130.59 -24.16
CA GLU A 301 29.96 -131.23 -25.33
C GLU A 301 31.48 -131.35 -25.22
N GLU A 302 32.15 -130.30 -24.73
CA GLU A 302 33.61 -130.30 -24.51
C GLU A 302 34.03 -131.40 -23.52
N ARG A 303 33.29 -131.54 -22.40
CA ARG A 303 33.51 -132.59 -21.40
C ARG A 303 33.37 -134.01 -21.97
N GLN A 304 32.48 -134.23 -22.94
CA GLN A 304 32.36 -135.53 -23.62
C GLN A 304 33.55 -135.80 -24.54
N ARG A 305 34.04 -134.79 -25.26
CA ARG A 305 35.20 -134.92 -26.17
C ARG A 305 36.46 -135.31 -25.39
N ASP A 306 36.69 -134.71 -24.21
CA ASP A 306 37.84 -135.03 -23.36
C ASP A 306 37.84 -136.47 -22.84
N MET A 307 36.70 -137.00 -22.40
CA MET A 307 36.60 -138.41 -21.99
C MET A 307 36.97 -139.37 -23.14
N ASP A 308 36.58 -139.03 -24.36
CA ASP A 308 36.88 -139.83 -25.54
C ASP A 308 38.37 -139.74 -25.95
N TRP A 309 38.99 -138.58 -25.78
CA TRP A 309 40.44 -138.39 -25.91
C TRP A 309 41.22 -139.22 -24.89
N ASP A 310 40.83 -139.24 -23.62
CA ASP A 310 41.50 -140.04 -22.58
C ASP A 310 41.34 -141.54 -22.78
N ARG A 311 40.16 -141.99 -23.23
CA ARG A 311 39.92 -143.37 -23.61
C ARG A 311 40.87 -143.83 -24.72
N ARG A 312 41.11 -142.97 -25.72
CA ARG A 312 42.09 -143.20 -26.80
C ARG A 312 43.55 -143.14 -26.28
N ARG A 313 43.86 -142.21 -25.37
CA ARG A 313 45.18 -142.05 -24.71
C ARG A 313 45.61 -143.35 -24.02
N ILE A 314 44.72 -143.93 -23.21
CA ILE A 314 44.96 -145.15 -22.43
C ILE A 314 45.14 -146.38 -23.33
N GLN A 315 44.33 -146.51 -24.40
CA GLN A 315 44.48 -147.61 -25.36
C GLN A 315 45.84 -147.55 -26.09
N LYS A 316 46.27 -146.35 -26.52
CA LYS A 316 47.55 -146.16 -27.19
C LYS A 316 48.74 -146.51 -26.29
N ALA A 317 48.68 -146.15 -25.01
CA ALA A 317 49.69 -146.51 -24.01
C ALA A 317 49.78 -148.03 -23.74
N ARG A 318 48.66 -148.75 -23.77
CA ARG A 318 48.68 -150.23 -23.70
C ARG A 318 49.36 -150.86 -24.92
N ALA A 319 49.10 -150.34 -26.13
CA ALA A 319 49.68 -150.86 -27.36
C ALA A 319 51.22 -150.70 -27.39
N THR A 320 51.75 -149.55 -26.97
CA THR A 320 53.21 -149.30 -26.95
C THR A 320 53.96 -150.23 -25.99
N LEU A 321 53.42 -150.48 -24.78
CA LEU A 321 54.03 -151.38 -23.80
C LEU A 321 54.08 -152.85 -24.27
N LEU A 322 53.13 -153.28 -25.08
CA LEU A 322 53.17 -154.61 -25.71
C LEU A 322 54.27 -154.70 -26.77
N PHE A 323 54.43 -153.65 -27.58
CA PHE A 323 55.43 -153.57 -28.64
C PHE A 323 56.87 -153.55 -28.10
N GLU A 324 57.13 -152.80 -27.01
CA GLU A 324 58.43 -152.82 -26.33
C GLU A 324 58.82 -154.21 -25.82
N ARG A 325 57.87 -154.94 -25.19
CA ARG A 325 58.11 -156.33 -24.74
C ARG A 325 58.48 -157.26 -25.90
N GLN A 326 57.96 -157.02 -27.11
CA GLN A 326 58.33 -157.78 -28.30
C GLN A 326 59.75 -157.43 -28.78
N GLN A 327 60.11 -156.14 -28.86
CA GLN A 327 61.47 -155.72 -29.22
C GLN A 327 62.53 -156.23 -28.24
N GLN A 328 62.26 -156.22 -26.93
CA GLN A 328 63.21 -156.74 -25.93
C GLN A 328 63.50 -158.24 -26.10
N ARG A 329 62.51 -159.05 -26.54
CA ARG A 329 62.73 -160.47 -26.87
C ARG A 329 63.63 -160.62 -28.09
N LEU A 330 63.38 -159.86 -29.17
CA LEU A 330 64.18 -159.89 -30.40
C LEU A 330 65.63 -159.46 -30.16
N ARG A 331 65.85 -158.37 -29.41
CA ARG A 331 67.21 -157.89 -29.05
C ARG A 331 68.02 -158.93 -28.25
N ARG A 332 67.37 -159.71 -27.36
CA ARG A 332 68.01 -160.82 -26.63
C ARG A 332 68.40 -162.00 -27.52
N GLY A 333 67.64 -162.25 -28.60
CA GLY A 333 67.99 -163.25 -29.61
C GLY A 333 69.21 -162.84 -30.43
N LEU A 334 69.19 -161.63 -30.99
CA LEU A 334 70.26 -161.10 -31.84
C LEU A 334 71.63 -161.03 -31.13
N ARG A 335 71.64 -160.69 -29.83
CA ARG A 335 72.91 -160.62 -29.07
C ARG A 335 73.64 -161.97 -29.03
N ARG A 336 72.90 -163.05 -28.70
CA ARG A 336 73.45 -164.41 -28.63
C ARG A 336 74.04 -164.89 -29.95
N ALA A 337 73.46 -164.50 -31.08
CA ALA A 337 73.99 -164.83 -32.41
C ALA A 337 75.33 -164.15 -32.70
N LEU A 338 75.48 -162.87 -32.32
CA LEU A 338 76.73 -162.13 -32.44
C LEU A 338 77.83 -162.71 -31.56
N ASP A 339 77.50 -163.05 -30.30
CA ASP A 339 78.46 -163.62 -29.35
C ASP A 339 79.03 -164.97 -29.86
N CYS A 340 78.21 -165.82 -30.49
CA CYS A 340 78.67 -167.05 -31.16
C CYS A 340 79.54 -166.79 -32.40
N SER A 341 79.22 -165.78 -33.21
CA SER A 341 79.96 -165.47 -34.45
C SER A 341 81.37 -164.94 -34.16
N ASN A 342 81.50 -164.08 -33.15
CA ASN A 342 82.79 -163.57 -32.68
C ASN A 342 83.74 -164.69 -32.21
N LEU A 343 83.20 -165.77 -31.63
CA LEU A 343 83.96 -166.95 -31.20
C LEU A 343 84.55 -167.78 -32.35
N SER A 344 83.98 -167.70 -33.56
CA SER A 344 84.55 -168.34 -34.76
C SER A 344 85.69 -167.49 -35.35
N LEU A 345 85.43 -166.19 -35.55
CA LEU A 345 86.40 -165.23 -36.09
C LEU A 345 87.71 -165.20 -35.27
N ALA A 346 87.61 -165.29 -33.94
CA ALA A 346 88.78 -165.35 -33.06
C ALA A 346 89.67 -166.60 -33.26
N ARG A 347 89.12 -167.71 -33.78
CA ARG A 347 89.88 -168.93 -34.09
C ARG A 347 90.56 -168.87 -35.45
N GLU A 348 89.92 -168.23 -36.42
CA GLU A 348 90.44 -168.08 -37.79
C GLU A 348 91.70 -167.19 -37.83
N GLN A 349 91.69 -166.08 -37.08
CA GLN A 349 92.85 -165.16 -36.99
C GLN A 349 94.11 -165.83 -36.42
N LEU A 350 93.96 -166.76 -35.47
CA LEU A 350 95.08 -167.51 -34.89
C LEU A 350 95.76 -168.47 -35.89
N LEU A 351 95.05 -168.91 -36.93
CA LEU A 351 95.62 -169.77 -37.96
C LEU A 351 96.35 -168.96 -39.04
N GLN A 352 95.81 -167.81 -39.44
CA GLN A 352 96.42 -166.92 -40.45
C GLN A 352 97.79 -166.36 -40.01
N LEU A 353 97.96 -166.05 -38.72
CA LEU A 353 99.24 -165.58 -38.18
C LEU A 353 100.37 -166.62 -38.25
N ARG A 354 100.04 -167.92 -38.37
CA ARG A 354 101.03 -169.01 -38.34
C ARG A 354 101.61 -169.36 -39.71
N THR A 355 100.91 -169.04 -40.81
CA THR A 355 101.34 -169.38 -42.17
C THR A 355 102.23 -168.33 -42.82
N LEU A 356 102.19 -167.07 -42.36
CA LEU A 356 102.93 -165.94 -42.94
C LEU A 356 104.41 -165.85 -42.54
N VAL A 357 104.92 -166.75 -41.68
CA VAL A 357 106.26 -166.64 -41.07
C VAL A 357 107.39 -167.26 -41.93
N VAL A 358 107.06 -168.03 -42.98
CA VAL A 358 108.01 -169.00 -43.56
C VAL A 358 108.74 -168.53 -44.84
N SER A 359 108.19 -167.61 -45.66
CA SER A 359 108.63 -167.50 -47.06
C SER A 359 108.61 -166.10 -47.72
N PHE A 360 109.59 -165.25 -47.39
CA PHE A 360 110.25 -164.27 -48.31
C PHE A 360 111.35 -163.51 -47.52
N THR A 361 112.59 -163.28 -47.99
CA THR A 361 113.26 -163.57 -49.28
C THR A 361 114.75 -163.92 -49.07
N ARG A 362 115.44 -164.33 -50.14
CA ARG A 362 116.82 -163.85 -50.37
C ARG A 362 116.90 -163.25 -51.78
N GLY A 363 116.87 -161.92 -51.86
CA GLY A 363 116.97 -161.10 -53.08
C GLY A 363 117.49 -159.70 -52.68
N PRO A 364 118.67 -159.23 -53.16
CA PRO A 364 119.45 -158.19 -52.43
C PRO A 364 119.67 -156.88 -53.24
N PRO A 365 120.42 -155.87 -52.73
CA PRO A 365 120.22 -155.22 -51.43
C PRO A 365 120.50 -153.67 -51.43
N THR A 366 120.34 -153.03 -50.26
CA THR A 366 120.95 -151.73 -49.82
C THR A 366 120.49 -150.40 -50.48
N PRO A 367 120.70 -149.23 -49.83
CA PRO A 367 121.08 -148.97 -48.43
C PRO A 367 120.13 -148.03 -47.62
N ALA A 368 120.18 -148.18 -46.29
CA ALA A 368 120.10 -147.16 -45.22
C ALA A 368 119.12 -145.94 -45.27
N ARG A 369 118.19 -145.94 -44.30
CA ARG A 369 117.96 -144.90 -43.23
C ARG A 369 117.56 -143.46 -43.64
N SER A 370 117.01 -142.58 -42.78
CA SER A 370 116.69 -142.55 -41.32
C SER A 370 115.56 -141.51 -41.09
N SER A 371 114.43 -141.83 -40.45
CA SER A 371 114.15 -141.81 -39.00
C SER A 371 114.10 -140.43 -38.29
N SER A 372 112.90 -139.82 -38.28
CA SER A 372 112.40 -138.78 -37.35
C SER A 372 110.85 -138.71 -37.55
N GLU A 373 110.00 -138.18 -36.67
CA GLU A 373 110.16 -137.83 -35.25
C GLU A 373 108.82 -137.87 -34.49
N TRP A 374 108.93 -137.69 -33.18
CA TRP A 374 107.89 -137.46 -32.18
C TRP A 374 106.91 -136.32 -32.54
N GLY A 375 105.75 -136.26 -31.86
CA GLY A 375 105.19 -134.95 -31.50
C GLY A 375 103.68 -134.82 -31.25
N PHE A 376 103.38 -134.26 -30.08
CA PHE A 376 102.17 -133.54 -29.64
C PHE A 376 101.30 -132.85 -30.73
N GLY A 377 100.00 -132.62 -30.52
CA GLY A 377 99.15 -132.91 -29.35
C GLY A 377 98.04 -131.85 -29.15
N THR A 378 97.08 -132.12 -28.25
CA THR A 378 95.90 -131.26 -27.97
C THR A 378 94.90 -131.15 -29.17
N ALA A 379 93.69 -130.60 -29.08
CA ALA A 379 92.98 -129.96 -27.97
C ALA A 379 91.45 -130.22 -27.98
N THR A 380 90.91 -130.56 -26.81
CA THR A 380 89.72 -129.98 -26.15
C THR A 380 88.52 -129.38 -26.94
N ARG A 381 87.28 -129.68 -26.44
CA ARG A 381 86.23 -128.69 -26.04
C ARG A 381 85.56 -127.86 -27.16
N ALA A 382 84.24 -127.83 -27.32
CA ALA A 382 83.20 -127.46 -26.35
C ALA A 382 82.33 -128.66 -25.88
N ARG A 383 81.87 -128.76 -24.62
CA ARG A 383 80.93 -127.89 -23.85
C ARG A 383 79.53 -127.85 -24.48
N ARG A 384 78.44 -128.22 -23.78
CA ARG A 384 77.87 -127.77 -22.49
C ARG A 384 77.09 -126.46 -22.61
N ASP A 385 76.18 -126.30 -21.64
CA ASP A 385 75.44 -125.10 -21.29
C ASP A 385 74.25 -124.86 -22.26
N PHE A 386 73.00 -124.80 -21.76
CA PHE A 386 72.36 -123.65 -21.10
C PHE A 386 72.44 -122.39 -21.99
N ASN A 387 71.32 -121.73 -22.31
CA ASN A 387 70.27 -121.33 -21.36
C ASN A 387 68.82 -121.58 -21.80
N PRO A 388 67.85 -121.52 -20.86
CA PRO A 388 66.42 -121.45 -21.12
C PRO A 388 65.99 -119.96 -21.10
N ILE A 389 65.13 -119.60 -20.15
CA ILE A 389 64.66 -118.25 -19.77
C ILE A 389 63.53 -117.71 -20.69
N VAL A 390 62.27 -117.59 -20.22
CA VAL A 390 61.74 -116.70 -19.15
C VAL A 390 61.80 -115.25 -19.65
N HIS A 391 60.73 -114.47 -19.73
CA HIS A 391 59.31 -114.63 -19.42
C HIS A 391 58.62 -113.34 -19.94
N ASN A 392 57.43 -113.03 -19.43
CA ASN A 392 56.91 -111.67 -19.25
C ASN A 392 56.59 -110.85 -20.54
N CYS A 393 55.36 -110.35 -20.73
CA CYS A 393 54.47 -109.57 -19.86
C CYS A 393 54.76 -108.06 -19.87
N TRP A 394 53.65 -107.30 -19.89
CA TRP A 394 53.48 -105.98 -19.28
C TRP A 394 54.11 -104.77 -20.04
N GLU A 395 53.56 -103.54 -19.97
CA GLU A 395 52.22 -103.08 -19.54
C GLU A 395 51.92 -101.62 -20.00
N ARG A 396 50.61 -101.29 -20.06
CA ARG A 396 49.91 -100.04 -19.63
C ARG A 396 50.37 -98.59 -20.00
N ASN A 397 49.41 -97.68 -19.77
CA ASN A 397 49.54 -96.27 -19.32
C ASN A 397 50.01 -95.22 -20.36
N ILE A 398 49.30 -94.12 -20.70
CA ILE A 398 48.29 -93.26 -20.00
C ILE A 398 48.90 -92.66 -18.72
N PRO A 399 49.19 -91.34 -18.65
CA PRO A 399 48.09 -90.42 -18.32
C PRO A 399 48.10 -88.96 -18.87
N GLU A 400 46.86 -88.47 -18.93
CA GLU A 400 46.26 -87.13 -18.74
C GLU A 400 46.61 -86.41 -17.40
N PRO A 401 45.99 -85.25 -16.98
CA PRO A 401 45.44 -84.06 -17.67
C PRO A 401 45.67 -82.72 -16.88
N ALA A 402 44.76 -81.73 -17.07
CA ALA A 402 44.42 -80.56 -16.23
C ALA A 402 45.37 -79.34 -16.25
N GLY A 403 44.92 -78.09 -16.02
CA GLY A 403 43.58 -77.53 -15.71
C GLY A 403 43.65 -76.50 -14.54
N ASP A 404 42.66 -75.67 -14.18
CA ASP A 404 41.45 -75.10 -14.80
C ASP A 404 40.80 -74.15 -13.72
N ARG A 405 39.95 -73.16 -14.09
CA ARG A 405 39.05 -72.39 -13.15
C ARG A 405 39.69 -71.61 -11.97
N SER A 406 38.98 -70.99 -11.00
CA SER A 406 37.90 -69.96 -11.03
C SER A 406 37.77 -69.34 -9.59
N SER A 407 36.79 -68.55 -9.08
CA SER A 407 35.50 -67.98 -9.53
C SER A 407 34.93 -66.96 -8.50
N TRP A 408 34.30 -65.86 -8.96
CA TRP A 408 33.17 -65.13 -8.31
C TRP A 408 33.52 -64.32 -7.01
N SER A 409 32.68 -63.48 -6.36
CA SER A 409 31.20 -63.33 -6.33
C SER A 409 30.67 -61.93 -5.87
N HIS A 410 29.40 -61.62 -6.21
CA HIS A 410 28.32 -60.85 -5.51
C HIS A 410 28.65 -59.65 -4.55
N ALA A 411 28.10 -58.43 -4.69
CA ALA A 411 26.69 -57.95 -4.51
C ALA A 411 26.24 -57.84 -3.01
N ARG A 412 25.41 -56.90 -2.51
CA ARG A 412 24.52 -55.84 -3.09
C ARG A 412 24.11 -54.79 -2.01
N HIS A 413 23.23 -53.83 -2.34
CA HIS A 413 22.44 -52.90 -1.46
C HIS A 413 23.10 -51.63 -0.85
N SER A 414 22.37 -50.57 -0.43
CA SER A 414 21.34 -49.71 -1.10
C SER A 414 20.72 -48.66 -0.14
N LYS A 415 20.61 -47.38 -0.54
CA LYS A 415 19.61 -46.34 -0.14
C LYS A 415 19.95 -45.02 -0.87
N LEU A 416 19.10 -44.50 -1.75
CA LEU A 416 17.87 -43.69 -1.55
C LEU A 416 18.15 -42.19 -1.30
N ALA A 417 17.40 -41.34 -2.01
CA ALA A 417 17.40 -39.88 -1.94
C ALA A 417 15.97 -39.38 -2.21
N GLU A 418 15.61 -38.18 -1.73
CA GLU A 418 14.52 -37.38 -2.29
C GLU A 418 14.56 -35.92 -1.80
N ASN A 419 13.78 -35.04 -2.44
CA ASN A 419 13.80 -33.58 -2.27
C ASN A 419 12.47 -33.05 -1.68
N SER A 420 12.45 -31.81 -1.18
CA SER A 420 11.43 -30.79 -1.55
C SER A 420 11.58 -29.45 -0.81
N SER A 421 10.93 -28.42 -1.36
CA SER A 421 10.70 -27.08 -0.79
C SER A 421 9.27 -26.64 -1.17
N PRO A 422 8.61 -25.76 -0.40
CA PRO A 422 8.18 -24.48 -1.01
C PRO A 422 8.14 -23.25 -0.06
N HIS A 423 7.71 -22.11 -0.62
CA HIS A 423 7.39 -20.82 0.02
C HIS A 423 6.31 -20.93 1.15
N GLU A 424 6.08 -19.96 2.07
CA GLU A 424 5.73 -18.54 1.81
C GLU A 424 5.82 -17.57 3.02
N LYS A 425 5.48 -16.29 2.74
CA LYS A 425 5.54 -15.03 3.52
C LYS A 425 5.11 -15.07 5.01
N LYS A 426 5.77 -14.23 5.83
CA LYS A 426 5.14 -13.30 6.81
C LYS A 426 6.10 -12.20 7.29
N SER A 427 5.55 -11.04 7.67
CA SER A 427 6.28 -9.82 8.04
C SER A 427 6.04 -9.42 9.52
N PRO A 428 7.06 -8.97 10.27
CA PRO A 428 6.87 -8.31 11.57
C PRO A 428 6.68 -6.78 11.43
N THR A 429 5.78 -6.22 12.22
CA THR A 429 5.66 -4.78 12.49
C THR A 429 6.58 -4.37 13.63
N GLU A 430 7.20 -3.17 13.60
CA GLU A 430 7.38 -2.38 14.83
C GLU A 430 7.77 -0.89 14.65
N VAL A 431 7.45 -0.10 15.69
CA VAL A 431 7.95 1.22 16.11
C VAL A 431 8.30 2.28 15.05
N ARG A 432 7.47 3.33 14.98
CA ARG A 432 7.93 4.72 14.85
C ARG A 432 7.50 5.53 16.07
N LYS A 433 8.36 6.46 16.49
CA LYS A 433 8.31 7.10 17.82
C LYS A 433 7.41 8.32 17.85
N ASN A 434 6.66 8.48 18.95
CA ASN A 434 5.98 9.73 19.28
C ASN A 434 6.99 10.89 19.35
N LYS A 435 6.62 12.05 18.78
CA LYS A 435 7.26 13.34 19.10
C LYS A 435 6.20 14.32 19.56
N VAL A 436 6.27 14.66 20.84
CA VAL A 436 5.48 15.74 21.43
C VAL A 436 5.91 17.07 20.79
N SER A 437 4.95 17.92 20.45
CA SER A 437 5.17 19.34 20.19
C SER A 437 4.21 20.12 21.09
N GLN A 438 4.77 20.91 22.01
CA GLN A 438 4.00 21.69 22.97
C GLN A 438 3.47 22.95 22.27
N HIS A 439 2.15 23.13 22.26
CA HIS A 439 1.59 24.47 22.04
C HIS A 439 1.72 25.26 23.34
N TYR A 440 2.21 26.49 23.24
CA TYR A 440 2.30 27.42 24.36
C TYR A 440 0.95 28.07 24.61
N ASP A 441 0.39 27.88 25.80
CA ASP A 441 -0.64 28.77 26.33
C ASP A 441 -0.08 30.19 26.48
N LYS A 442 -0.85 31.19 26.02
CA LYS A 442 -0.63 32.60 26.34
C LYS A 442 -1.80 33.15 27.12
N THR A 443 -1.65 33.17 28.45
CA THR A 443 -2.57 33.81 29.38
C THR A 443 -2.51 35.34 29.23
N GLY A 444 -3.43 35.89 28.44
CA GLY A 444 -3.62 37.33 28.31
C GLY A 444 -4.38 37.89 29.51
N VAL A 445 -3.65 38.38 30.51
CA VAL A 445 -4.25 39.14 31.63
C VAL A 445 -4.61 40.54 31.14
N ALA A 446 -5.87 40.94 31.33
CA ALA A 446 -6.34 42.31 31.18
C ALA A 446 -6.83 42.83 32.54
N CYS A 447 -6.15 43.84 33.10
CA CYS A 447 -6.65 44.58 34.25
C CYS A 447 -7.79 45.50 33.80
N GLY A 448 -8.76 45.73 34.69
CA GLY A 448 -9.77 46.77 34.51
C GLY A 448 -9.28 48.14 35.03
N ILE A 449 -9.79 49.19 34.39
CA ILE A 449 -10.26 50.42 35.02
C ILE A 449 -11.69 50.62 34.50
#